data_AF-A0A3G9JM70-F1
#
_entry.id   AF-A0A3G9JM70-F1
#
_cell.length_a   1.000
_cell.length_b   1.000
_cell.length_c   1.000
_cell.angle_alpha   90.00
_cell.angle_beta   90.00
_cell.angle_gamma   90.00
#
_symmetry.space_group_name_H-M   'P 1'
#
loop_
_entity.id
_entity.type
_entity.pdbx_description
1 polymer ?
#
loop_
_entity_poly.entity_id
_entity_poly.type
_entity_poly.pdbx_seq_one_letter_code
_entity_poly.pdbx_strand_id
1 'polypeptide(L)'
;MIVRVRETGVENRQQELLELIETILIYKLPRINRKEIEAMFSLSELRQTRVFQEALEEGRQEGRQEGRQEGRQEGRQEGRQEGEIIGKLASVPLLLRAGVNTEEIAASLGLSLEQVLEVARSLEDSDR
;
A
#
# COMPACT_ATOMS: atom_id res chain seq x y z
N MET A 1 -7.95 -16.69 72.37
CA MET A 1 -8.55 -16.14 71.13
C MET A 1 -7.38 -15.67 70.26
N ILE A 2 -6.94 -16.50 69.32
CA ILE A 2 -5.78 -16.17 68.46
C ILE A 2 -6.30 -15.40 67.26
N VAL A 3 -5.90 -14.14 67.14
CA VAL A 3 -6.27 -13.22 66.07
C VAL A 3 -5.49 -13.60 64.80
N ARG A 4 -6.21 -14.05 63.76
CA ARG A 4 -5.71 -14.15 62.38
C ARG A 4 -5.47 -12.73 61.84
N VAL A 5 -4.23 -12.25 61.83
CA VAL A 5 -3.85 -10.93 61.26
C VAL A 5 -2.81 -11.05 60.13
N ARG A 6 -2.53 -12.25 59.62
CA ARG A 6 -1.47 -12.44 58.61
C ARG A 6 -1.93 -12.64 57.16
N GLU A 7 -3.22 -12.72 56.88
CA GLU A 7 -3.71 -13.01 55.51
C GLU A 7 -4.12 -11.75 54.72
N THR A 8 -4.54 -10.65 55.36
CA THR A 8 -5.08 -9.45 54.68
C THR A 8 -4.03 -8.51 54.07
N GLY A 9 -2.79 -8.49 54.55
CA GLY A 9 -1.75 -7.55 54.08
C GLY A 9 -1.02 -7.96 52.79
N VAL A 10 -1.26 -9.16 52.28
CA VAL A 10 -0.70 -9.65 51.00
C VAL A 10 -1.69 -9.41 49.86
N GLU A 11 -2.98 -9.62 50.10
CA GLU A 11 -4.05 -9.36 49.13
C GLU A 11 -4.14 -7.88 48.73
N ASN A 12 -4.02 -6.95 49.69
CA ASN A 12 -4.00 -5.50 49.39
C ASN A 12 -2.83 -5.09 48.48
N ARG A 13 -1.64 -5.69 48.66
CA ARG A 13 -0.46 -5.36 47.85
C ARG A 13 -0.56 -5.86 46.41
N GLN A 14 -1.25 -6.99 46.20
CA GLN A 14 -1.50 -7.49 44.84
C GLN A 14 -2.48 -6.59 44.09
N GLN A 15 -3.52 -6.08 44.77
CA GLN A 15 -4.47 -5.14 44.18
C GLN A 15 -3.81 -3.81 43.82
N GLU A 16 -3.00 -3.23 44.72
CA GLU A 16 -2.24 -2.00 44.45
C GLU A 16 -1.29 -2.16 43.24
N LEU A 17 -0.63 -3.32 43.11
CA LEU A 17 0.25 -3.61 41.99
C LEU A 17 -0.53 -3.72 40.67
N LEU A 18 -1.70 -4.37 40.69
CA LEU A 18 -2.57 -4.48 39.51
C LEU A 18 -3.09 -3.12 39.06
N GLU A 19 -3.52 -2.26 39.99
CA GLU A 19 -3.95 -0.88 39.69
C GLU A 19 -2.81 -0.05 39.08
N LEU A 20 -1.59 -0.22 39.58
CA LEU A 20 -0.42 0.46 39.01
C LEU A 20 -0.14 0.00 37.59
N ILE A 21 -0.19 -1.32 37.34
CA ILE A 21 0.00 -1.88 35.99
C ILE A 21 -1.07 -1.36 35.05
N GLU A 22 -2.34 -1.40 35.45
CA GLU A 22 -3.46 -0.88 34.67
C GLU A 22 -3.28 0.62 34.33
N THR A 23 -2.90 1.41 35.33
CA THR A 23 -2.62 2.85 35.15
C THR A 23 -1.51 3.07 34.14
N ILE A 24 -0.43 2.29 34.19
CA ILE A 24 0.67 2.38 33.24
C ILE A 24 0.21 1.98 31.84
N LEU A 25 -0.51 0.86 31.68
CA LEU A 25 -1.00 0.38 30.39
C LEU A 25 -1.95 1.36 29.71
N ILE A 26 -2.86 1.98 30.46
CA ILE A 26 -3.91 2.86 29.90
C ILE A 26 -3.40 4.29 29.69
N TYR A 27 -2.60 4.84 30.61
CA TYR A 27 -2.27 6.27 30.59
C TYR A 27 -0.84 6.58 30.15
N LYS A 28 0.13 5.73 30.51
CA LYS A 28 1.55 5.98 30.23
C LYS A 28 1.98 5.36 28.91
N LEU A 29 1.74 4.06 28.70
CA LEU A 29 2.20 3.35 27.49
C LEU A 29 1.75 3.99 26.16
N PRO A 30 0.51 4.48 26.00
CA PRO A 30 0.07 5.07 24.73
C PRO A 30 0.72 6.41 24.40
N ARG A 31 1.37 7.06 25.38
CA ARG A 31 1.93 8.42 25.25
C ARG A 31 3.45 8.43 25.18
N ILE A 32 4.10 7.36 25.62
CA ILE A 32 5.56 7.23 25.54
C ILE A 32 5.99 6.76 24.17
N ASN A 33 7.20 7.16 23.77
CA ASN A 33 7.69 6.80 22.45
C ASN A 33 8.21 5.36 22.41
N ARG A 34 8.36 4.83 21.20
CA ARG A 34 8.88 3.48 20.98
C ARG A 34 10.19 3.23 21.73
N LYS A 35 11.20 4.10 21.61
CA LYS A 35 12.51 3.89 22.25
C LYS A 35 12.42 3.78 23.78
N GLU A 36 11.52 4.53 24.41
CA GLU A 36 11.26 4.45 25.85
C GLU A 36 10.63 3.10 26.22
N ILE A 37 9.65 2.64 25.45
CA ILE A 37 9.04 1.30 25.62
C ILE A 37 10.09 0.21 25.48
N GLU A 38 10.98 0.33 24.49
CA GLU A 38 12.08 -0.62 24.27
C GLU A 38 13.06 -0.67 25.44
N ALA A 39 13.34 0.47 26.08
CA ALA A 39 14.18 0.54 27.27
C ALA A 39 13.49 -0.05 28.51
N MET A 40 12.16 0.05 28.60
CA MET A 40 11.38 -0.48 29.73
C MET A 40 11.19 -2.00 29.68
N PHE A 41 10.97 -2.57 28.49
CA PHE A 41 10.57 -3.98 28.35
C PHE A 41 11.53 -4.83 27.52
N SER A 42 12.65 -4.27 27.02
CA SER A 42 13.50 -4.88 26.00
C SER A 42 12.73 -5.27 24.72
N LEU A 43 13.14 -4.74 23.57
CA LEU A 43 12.49 -5.05 22.29
C LEU A 43 12.22 -6.53 22.03
N SER A 44 13.16 -7.38 22.45
CA SER A 44 13.13 -8.82 22.23
C SER A 44 11.95 -9.49 22.93
N GLU A 45 11.56 -9.04 24.12
CA GLU A 45 10.45 -9.65 24.87
C GLU A 45 9.10 -9.24 24.28
N LEU A 46 8.94 -7.96 23.91
CA LEU A 46 7.73 -7.47 23.28
C LEU A 46 7.41 -8.19 21.97
N ARG A 47 8.42 -8.49 21.15
CA ARG A 47 8.26 -9.22 19.90
C ARG A 47 7.77 -10.66 20.06
N GLN A 48 7.99 -11.25 21.22
CA GLN A 48 7.52 -12.60 21.54
C GLN A 48 6.08 -12.61 22.06
N THR A 49 5.53 -11.46 22.44
CA THR A 49 4.15 -11.36 22.88
C THR A 49 3.18 -11.67 21.74
N ARG A 50 2.04 -12.28 22.10
CA ARG A 50 0.96 -12.54 21.13
C ARG A 50 0.43 -11.27 20.50
N VAL A 51 0.22 -10.22 21.29
CA VAL A 51 -0.27 -8.91 20.82
C VAL A 51 0.61 -8.35 19.72
N PHE A 52 1.94 -8.42 19.89
CA PHE A 52 2.86 -7.94 18.87
C PHE A 52 2.80 -8.79 17.59
N GLN A 53 2.73 -10.11 17.71
CA GLN A 53 2.68 -11.01 16.56
C GLN A 53 1.38 -10.83 15.76
N GLU A 54 0.24 -10.71 16.45
CA GLU A 54 -1.06 -10.45 15.86
C GLU A 54 -1.07 -9.10 15.13
N ALA A 55 -0.57 -8.02 15.77
CA ALA A 55 -0.46 -6.70 15.14
C ALA A 55 0.48 -6.69 13.92
N LEU A 56 1.60 -7.43 13.99
CA LEU A 56 2.51 -7.58 12.85
C LEU A 56 1.87 -8.34 11.69
N GLU A 57 1.05 -9.35 12.00
CA GLU A 57 0.33 -10.10 11.00
C GLU A 57 -0.77 -9.26 10.34
N GLU A 58 -1.54 -8.53 11.13
CA GLU A 58 -2.56 -7.57 10.66
C GLU A 58 -1.93 -6.54 9.72
N GLY A 59 -0.86 -5.86 10.14
CA GLY A 59 -0.18 -4.88 9.29
C GLY A 59 0.39 -5.48 8.00
N ARG A 60 0.83 -6.75 8.02
CA ARG A 60 1.24 -7.48 6.80
C ARG A 60 0.05 -7.84 5.91
N GLN A 61 -1.10 -8.13 6.48
CA GLN A 61 -2.32 -8.42 5.73
C GLN A 61 -2.85 -7.14 5.08
N GLU A 62 -2.94 -6.04 5.84
CA GLU A 62 -3.33 -4.72 5.34
C GLU A 62 -2.41 -4.26 4.22
N GLY A 63 -1.09 -4.23 4.45
CA GLY A 63 -0.13 -3.79 3.41
C GLY A 63 -0.17 -4.64 2.14
N ARG A 64 -0.47 -5.95 2.25
CA ARG A 64 -0.70 -6.81 1.08
C ARG A 64 -2.01 -6.49 0.37
N GLN A 65 -3.06 -6.14 1.11
CA GLN A 65 -4.35 -5.78 0.53
C GLN A 65 -4.27 -4.43 -0.18
N GLU A 66 -3.69 -3.42 0.46
CA GLU A 66 -3.48 -2.08 -0.10
C GLU A 66 -2.60 -2.17 -1.36
N GLY A 67 -1.42 -2.79 -1.28
CA GLY A 67 -0.54 -2.90 -2.44
C GLY A 67 -1.16 -3.66 -3.62
N ARG A 68 -2.04 -4.65 -3.36
CA ARG A 68 -2.81 -5.31 -4.43
C ARG A 68 -3.89 -4.41 -5.03
N GLN A 69 -4.53 -3.58 -4.22
CA GLN A 69 -5.56 -2.66 -4.70
C GLN A 69 -4.93 -1.55 -5.54
N GLU A 70 -3.86 -0.93 -5.04
CA GLU A 70 -3.11 0.10 -5.75
C GLU A 70 -2.55 -0.43 -7.07
N GLY A 71 -1.79 -1.53 -7.04
CA GLY A 71 -1.22 -2.09 -8.26
C GLY A 71 -2.27 -2.52 -9.30
N ARG A 72 -3.46 -2.96 -8.87
CA ARG A 72 -4.57 -3.23 -9.81
C ARG A 72 -5.17 -1.97 -10.40
N GLN A 73 -5.25 -0.88 -9.64
CA GLN A 73 -5.79 0.38 -10.12
C GLN A 73 -4.82 1.03 -11.11
N GLU A 74 -3.54 1.12 -10.77
CA GLU A 74 -2.48 1.64 -11.63
C GLU A 74 -2.40 0.83 -12.93
N GLY A 75 -2.24 -0.49 -12.85
CA GLY A 75 -2.15 -1.33 -14.06
C GLY A 75 -3.39 -1.27 -14.96
N ARG A 76 -4.59 -1.03 -14.40
CA ARG A 76 -5.80 -0.79 -15.20
C ARG A 76 -5.80 0.57 -15.89
N GLN A 77 -5.29 1.60 -15.23
CA GLN A 77 -5.21 2.94 -15.81
C GLN A 77 -4.17 2.97 -16.92
N GLU A 78 -2.97 2.47 -16.66
CA GLU A 78 -1.90 2.36 -17.66
C GLU A 78 -2.35 1.52 -18.85
N GLY A 79 -2.88 0.31 -18.61
CA GLY A 79 -3.35 -0.56 -19.69
C GLY A 79 -4.50 0.04 -20.52
N ARG A 80 -5.36 0.89 -19.94
CA ARG A 80 -6.38 1.63 -20.70
C ARG A 80 -5.76 2.72 -21.58
N GLN A 81 -4.82 3.49 -21.05
CA GLN A 81 -4.15 4.56 -21.79
C GLN A 81 -3.32 3.97 -22.95
N GLU A 82 -2.53 2.94 -22.68
CA GLU A 82 -1.78 2.22 -23.70
C GLU A 82 -2.70 1.62 -24.76
N GLY A 83 -3.77 0.95 -24.33
CA GLY A 83 -4.76 0.37 -25.25
C GLY A 83 -5.45 1.41 -26.13
N GLU A 84 -5.76 2.59 -25.59
CA GLU A 84 -6.33 3.70 -26.36
C GLU A 84 -5.35 4.20 -27.44
N ILE A 85 -4.09 4.39 -27.09
CA ILE A 85 -3.04 4.83 -28.03
C ILE A 85 -2.83 3.77 -29.11
N ILE A 86 -2.71 2.49 -28.73
CA ILE A 86 -2.56 1.37 -29.67
C ILE A 86 -3.75 1.31 -30.63
N GLY A 87 -4.98 1.45 -30.14
CA GLY A 87 -6.19 1.45 -30.97
C GLY A 87 -6.23 2.62 -31.97
N LYS A 88 -5.82 3.82 -31.53
CA LYS A 88 -5.68 4.99 -32.41
C LYS A 88 -4.63 4.74 -33.49
N LEU A 89 -3.44 4.25 -33.12
CA LEU A 89 -2.36 3.94 -34.07
C LEU A 89 -2.75 2.86 -35.08
N ALA A 90 -3.49 1.83 -34.65
CA ALA A 90 -4.00 0.79 -35.54
C ALA A 90 -4.96 1.30 -36.63
N SER A 91 -5.56 2.48 -36.43
CA SER A 91 -6.45 3.13 -37.40
C SER A 91 -5.69 3.93 -38.47
N VAL A 92 -4.43 4.29 -38.21
CA VAL A 92 -3.60 5.13 -39.11
C VAL A 92 -3.47 4.53 -40.53
N PRO A 93 -3.16 3.23 -40.72
CA PRO A 93 -3.01 2.68 -42.07
C PRO A 93 -4.29 2.78 -42.92
N LEU A 94 -5.46 2.64 -42.30
CA LEU A 94 -6.74 2.76 -42.98
C LEU A 94 -6.98 4.20 -43.44
N LEU A 95 -6.68 5.18 -42.59
CA LEU A 95 -6.85 6.60 -42.90
C LEU A 95 -5.89 7.08 -43.99
N LEU A 96 -4.64 6.61 -43.97
CA LEU A 96 -3.67 6.87 -45.03
C LEU A 96 -4.16 6.34 -46.38
N ARG A 97 -4.68 5.10 -46.42
CA ARG A 97 -5.27 4.50 -47.64
C ARG A 97 -6.52 5.24 -48.11
N ALA A 98 -7.28 5.84 -47.19
CA ALA A 98 -8.40 6.71 -47.51
C ALA A 98 -7.99 8.09 -48.04
N GLY A 99 -6.68 8.38 -48.11
CA GLY A 99 -6.13 9.63 -48.63
C GLY A 99 -6.02 10.77 -47.62
N VAL A 100 -6.22 10.48 -46.32
CA VAL A 100 -6.03 11.48 -45.25
C VAL A 100 -4.52 11.69 -45.03
N ASN A 101 -4.08 12.95 -44.94
CA ASN A 101 -2.68 13.28 -44.70
C ASN A 101 -2.28 13.07 -43.24
N THR A 102 -0.98 12.96 -42.99
CA THR A 102 -0.41 12.61 -41.68
C THR A 102 -0.71 13.64 -40.58
N GLU A 103 -0.73 14.92 -40.93
CA GLU A 103 -1.00 16.04 -40.02
C GLU A 103 -2.46 16.02 -39.56
N GLU A 104 -3.39 15.77 -40.48
CA GLU A 104 -4.81 15.68 -40.20
C GLU A 104 -5.18 14.41 -39.42
N ILE A 105 -4.48 13.30 -39.67
CA ILE A 105 -4.61 12.07 -38.86
C ILE A 105 -4.15 12.32 -37.43
N ALA A 106 -2.97 12.93 -37.24
CA ALA A 106 -2.44 13.26 -35.92
C ALA A 106 -3.41 14.15 -35.14
N ALA A 107 -3.91 15.22 -35.77
CA ALA A 107 -4.88 16.12 -35.16
C ALA A 107 -6.22 15.42 -34.82
N SER A 108 -6.75 14.60 -35.72
CA SER A 108 -8.05 13.94 -35.55
C SER A 108 -8.05 12.84 -34.50
N LEU A 109 -6.93 12.11 -34.38
CA LEU A 109 -6.78 11.02 -33.40
C LEU A 109 -6.18 11.50 -32.07
N GLY A 110 -5.70 12.75 -32.01
CA GLY A 110 -4.96 13.28 -30.85
C GLY A 110 -3.64 12.54 -30.61
N LEU A 111 -2.97 12.16 -31.70
CA LEU A 111 -1.64 11.54 -31.69
C LEU A 111 -0.57 12.60 -32.02
N SER A 112 0.69 12.31 -31.68
CA SER A 112 1.79 13.13 -32.16
C SER A 112 2.06 12.87 -33.65
N LEU A 113 2.58 13.88 -34.36
CA LEU A 113 2.93 13.71 -35.76
C LEU A 113 4.03 12.65 -35.94
N GLU A 114 4.99 12.58 -35.00
CA GLU A 114 6.05 11.58 -34.99
C GLU A 114 5.49 10.15 -34.92
N GLN A 115 4.49 9.91 -34.06
CA GLN A 115 3.85 8.59 -33.93
C GLN A 115 3.16 8.16 -35.22
N VAL A 116 2.48 9.08 -35.90
CA VAL A 116 1.81 8.81 -37.18
C VAL A 116 2.83 8.56 -38.29
N LEU A 117 3.92 9.34 -38.33
CA LEU A 117 5.01 9.18 -39.31
C LEU A 117 5.76 7.86 -39.12
N GLU A 118 5.95 7.40 -37.89
CA GLU A 118 6.58 6.11 -37.59
C GLU A 118 5.77 4.96 -38.17
N VAL A 119 4.45 4.96 -37.94
CA VAL A 119 3.54 3.96 -38.55
C VAL A 119 3.58 4.05 -40.08
N ALA A 120 3.52 5.26 -40.65
CA ALA A 120 3.59 5.44 -42.10
C ALA A 120 4.89 4.87 -42.71
N ARG A 121 6.05 5.13 -42.10
CA ARG A 121 7.35 4.58 -42.54
C ARG A 121 7.39 3.06 -42.47
N SER A 122 6.88 2.47 -41.38
CA SER A 122 6.85 1.01 -41.24
C SER A 122 6.00 0.30 -42.32
N LEU A 123 4.99 0.99 -42.88
CA LEU A 123 4.20 0.47 -43.99
C LEU A 123 5.00 0.52 -45.30
N GLU A 124 5.72 1.61 -45.56
CA GLU A 124 6.58 1.75 -46.75
C GLU A 124 7.71 0.71 -46.78
N ASP A 125 8.25 0.35 -45.62
CA ASP A 125 9.28 -0.68 -45.50
C ASP A 125 8.72 -2.12 -45.57
N SER A 126 7.42 -2.31 -45.32
CA SER A 126 6.74 -3.61 -45.43
C SER A 126 6.28 -3.93 -46.85
N ASP A 127 6.05 -2.91 -47.68
CA ASP A 127 5.63 -3.03 -49.08
C ASP A 127 6.81 -3.09 -50.08
N ARG A 128 8.07 -3.08 -49.58
CA ARG A 128 9.31 -3.21 -50.37
C ARG A 128 9.86 -4.64 -50.37
#